data_AF-A0A9E3Y3E5-F1
#
_entry.id   AF-A0A9E3Y3E5-F1
#
_cell.length_a   1.000
_cell.length_b   1.000
_cell.length_c   1.000
_cell.angle_alpha   90.00
_cell.angle_beta   90.00
_cell.angle_gamma   90.00
#
_symmetry.space_group_name_H-M   'P 1'
#
loop_
_entity.id
_entity.type
_entity.pdbx_description
1 polymer ?
#
loop_
_entity_poly.entity_id
_entity_poly.type
_entity_poly.pdbx_seq_one_letter_code
_entity_poly.pdbx_strand_id
1 'polypeptide(L)' 'MARVIQIRDVPDEVHEALVDAAAAEGLSLTRYMVRELEHLARRSQVVLANAAVVRETQAKVRGRVDRDVILTALHQGRGD' A
#
# COMPACT_ATOMS: atom_id res chain seq x y z
N MET A 1 -25.55 2.88 7.08
CA MET A 1 -25.76 1.95 8.20
C MET A 1 -24.42 1.65 8.85
N ALA A 2 -24.31 1.75 10.17
CA ALA A 2 -23.11 1.29 10.86
C ALA A 2 -23.00 -0.23 10.72
N ARG A 3 -21.81 -0.74 10.38
CA ARG A 3 -21.48 -2.17 10.35
C ARG A 3 -20.53 -2.43 11.51
N VAL A 4 -20.79 -3.51 12.25
CA VAL A 4 -19.94 -3.93 13.37
C VAL A 4 -19.03 -5.05 12.91
N ILE A 5 -17.75 -4.95 13.23
CA ILE A 5 -16.73 -5.98 13.00
C ILE A 5 -16.28 -6.48 14.37
N GLN A 6 -16.43 -7.78 14.62
CA GLN A 6 -15.87 -8.43 15.79
C GLN A 6 -14.59 -9.17 15.38
N ILE A 7 -13.45 -8.81 15.98
CA ILE A 7 -12.18 -9.52 15.81
C ILE A 7 -12.07 -10.50 16.97
N ARG A 8 -11.86 -11.78 16.67
CA ARG A 8 -11.75 -12.86 17.66
C ARG A 8 -10.31 -13.30 17.82
N ASP A 9 -10.02 -13.90 18.97
CA ASP A 9 -8.72 -14.52 19.26
C ASP A 9 -7.54 -13.56 19.11
N VAL A 10 -7.74 -12.30 19.50
CA VAL A 10 -6.65 -11.31 19.57
C VAL A 10 -5.82 -11.62 20.80
N PRO A 11 -4.51 -11.90 20.67
CA PRO A 11 -3.64 -12.10 21.82
C PRO A 11 -3.62 -10.86 22.72
N ASP A 12 -3.54 -11.05 24.03
CA ASP A 12 -3.60 -9.96 25.00
C ASP A 12 -2.50 -8.92 24.74
N GLU A 13 -1.29 -9.38 24.42
CA GLU A 13 -0.15 -8.50 24.12
C GLU A 13 -0.40 -7.63 22.87
N VAL A 14 -1.14 -8.15 21.89
CA VAL A 14 -1.51 -7.39 20.69
C VAL A 14 -2.59 -6.37 21.04
N HIS A 15 -3.57 -6.76 21.86
CA HIS A 15 -4.61 -5.84 22.30
C HIS A 15 -4.02 -4.68 23.11
N GLU A 16 -3.11 -4.95 24.05
CA GLU A 16 -2.43 -3.91 24.83
C GLU A 16 -1.64 -2.95 23.94
N ALA A 17 -0.83 -3.48 23.01
CA ALA A 17 -0.08 -2.64 22.08
C ALA A 17 -0.98 -1.71 21.23
N LEU A 18 -2.16 -2.19 20.82
CA LEU A 18 -3.14 -1.37 20.08
C LEU A 18 -3.79 -0.30 20.96
N VAL A 19 -4.05 -0.60 22.24
CA VAL A 19 -4.55 0.38 23.21
C VAL A 19 -3.52 1.49 23.43
N ASP A 20 -2.25 1.13 23.64
CA ASP A 20 -1.17 2.08 23.84
C ASP A 20 -0.97 2.97 22.60
N ALA A 21 -1.00 2.38 21.40
CA ALA A 21 -0.92 3.13 20.14
C ALA A 21 -2.09 4.11 19.99
N ALA A 22 -3.32 3.70 20.31
CA ALA A 22 -4.48 4.57 20.27
C ALA A 22 -4.34 5.73 21.28
N ALA A 23 -3.88 5.44 22.49
CA ALA A 23 -3.68 6.43 23.55
C ALA A 23 -2.60 7.46 23.19
N ALA A 24 -1.48 7.01 22.60
CA ALA A 24 -0.39 7.88 22.14
C ALA A 24 -0.87 8.90 21.10
N GLU A 25 -1.91 8.57 20.33
CA GLU A 25 -2.52 9.45 19.34
C GLU A 25 -3.76 10.22 19.85
N GLY A 26 -4.11 10.06 21.13
CA GLY A 26 -5.29 10.70 21.72
C GLY A 26 -6.62 10.18 21.16
N LEU A 27 -6.62 8.94 20.66
CA LEU A 27 -7.78 8.30 20.05
C LEU A 27 -8.33 7.20 20.97
N SER A 28 -9.65 6.94 20.86
CA SER A 28 -10.19 5.69 21.39
C SER A 28 -9.71 4.52 20.53
N LEU A 29 -9.58 3.33 21.13
CA LEU A 29 -9.21 2.11 20.42
C LEU A 29 -10.09 1.88 19.18
N THR A 30 -11.41 2.04 19.31
CA THR A 30 -12.33 1.89 18.16
C THR A 30 -12.04 2.87 17.03
N ARG A 31 -11.80 4.15 17.35
CA ARG A 31 -11.53 5.17 16.32
C ARG A 31 -10.18 4.91 15.65
N TYR A 32 -9.17 4.52 16.43
CA TYR A 32 -7.87 4.10 15.93
C TYR A 32 -8.02 2.93 14.96
N MET A 33 -8.69 1.85 15.38
CA MET A 33 -8.88 0.65 14.56
C MET A 33 -9.66 0.92 13.27
N VAL A 34 -10.71 1.76 13.31
CA VAL A 34 -11.43 2.15 12.09
C VAL A 34 -10.50 2.85 11.11
N ARG A 35 -9.69 3.79 11.57
CA ARG A 35 -8.72 4.51 10.71
C ARG A 35 -7.71 3.56 10.09
N GLU A 36 -7.13 2.66 10.88
CA GLU A 36 -6.15 1.69 10.38
C GLU A 36 -6.77 0.72 9.36
N LEU A 37 -7.99 0.25 9.62
CA LEU A 37 -8.73 -0.61 8.67
C LEU A 37 -9.04 0.12 7.35
N GLU A 38 -9.39 1.40 7.41
CA GLU A 38 -9.59 2.20 6.20
C GLU A 38 -8.28 2.38 5.41
N HIS A 39 -7.16 2.64 6.09
CA HIS A 39 -5.85 2.72 5.43
C HIS A 39 -5.47 1.40 4.76
N LEU A 40 -5.69 0.28 5.44
CA LEU A 40 -5.45 -1.06 4.91
C LEU A 40 -6.32 -1.34 3.68
N ALA A 41 -7.62 -1.03 3.75
CA ALA A 41 -8.54 -1.19 2.64
C ALA A 41 -8.12 -0.35 1.43
N ARG A 42 -7.80 0.93 1.63
CA ARG A 42 -7.33 1.83 0.58
C ARG A 42 -6.02 1.35 -0.04
N ARG A 43 -5.06 0.90 0.76
CA ARG A 43 -3.77 0.39 0.28
C ARG A 43 -3.95 -0.80 -0.65
N SER A 44 -4.81 -1.76 -0.30
CA SER A 44 -5.09 -2.93 -1.15
C SER A 44 -5.67 -2.52 -2.51
N GLN A 45 -6.59 -1.54 -2.52
CA GLN A 45 -7.20 -1.02 -3.74
C GLN A 45 -6.19 -0.29 -4.63
N VAL A 46 -5.31 0.53 -4.03
CA VAL A 46 -4.24 1.23 -4.75
C VAL A 46 -3.27 0.25 -5.40
N VAL A 47 -2.86 -0.81 -4.69
CA VAL A 47 -1.97 -1.84 -5.25
C VAL A 47 -2.63 -2.54 -6.46
N LEU A 48 -3.91 -2.91 -6.35
CA LEU A 48 -4.65 -3.53 -7.46
C LEU A 48 -4.80 -2.59 -8.66
N ALA A 49 -5.13 -1.32 -8.40
CA ALA A 49 -5.25 -0.30 -9.44
C ALA A 49 -3.91 -0.06 -10.16
N ASN A 50 -2.82 0.07 -9.41
CA ASN A 50 -1.48 0.22 -9.96
C ASN A 50 -1.09 -0.97 -10.83
N ALA A 51 -1.39 -2.20 -10.40
CA ALA A 51 -1.11 -3.39 -11.18
C ALA A 51 -1.89 -3.41 -12.51
N ALA A 52 -3.13 -2.90 -12.53
CA ALA A 52 -3.91 -2.76 -13.75
C ALA A 52 -3.30 -1.72 -14.71
N VAL A 53 -2.94 -0.54 -14.20
CA VAL A 53 -2.30 0.53 -14.97
C VAL A 53 -0.96 0.07 -15.56
N VAL A 54 -0.14 -0.65 -14.78
CA VAL A 54 1.13 -1.21 -15.25
C VAL A 54 0.90 -2.19 -16.40
N ARG A 55 -0.04 -3.13 -16.26
CA ARG A 55 -0.36 -4.11 -17.33
C ARG A 55 -0.89 -3.43 -18.59
N GLU A 56 -1.81 -2.48 -18.43
CA GLU A 56 -2.36 -1.72 -19.56
C GLU A 56 -1.27 -0.93 -20.28
N THR A 57 -0.40 -0.28 -19.52
CA THR A 57 0.73 0.47 -20.08
C THR A 57 1.69 -0.46 -20.80
N GLN A 58 2.06 -1.60 -20.21
CA GLN A 58 2.91 -2.60 -20.87
C GLN A 58 2.30 -3.13 -22.18
N ALA A 59 0.99 -3.36 -22.20
CA ALA A 59 0.28 -3.80 -23.40
C ALA A 59 0.23 -2.72 -24.50
N LYS A 60 0.03 -1.44 -24.12
CA LYS A 60 0.00 -0.30 -25.05
C LYS A 60 1.36 0.04 -25.60
N VAL A 61 2.38 0.08 -24.73
CA VAL A 61 3.71 0.57 -25.10
C VAL A 61 4.37 -0.39 -26.09
N ARG A 62 4.04 -1.70 -26.10
CA ARG A 62 4.65 -2.75 -26.94
C ARG A 62 6.20 -2.77 -26.95
N GLY A 63 6.83 -1.91 -26.16
CA GLY A 63 8.26 -1.69 -26.10
C GLY A 63 8.82 -2.60 -25.03
N ARG A 64 9.44 -3.70 -25.47
CA ARG A 64 10.52 -4.28 -24.69
C ARG A 64 11.69 -3.32 -24.82
N VAL A 65 11.87 -2.44 -23.84
CA VAL A 65 13.11 -1.68 -23.75
C VAL A 65 14.17 -2.67 -23.29
N ASP A 66 15.00 -3.11 -24.24
CA ASP A 66 16.12 -4.00 -23.93
C ASP A 66 17.10 -3.28 -23.00
N ARG A 67 17.79 -4.03 -22.14
CA ARG A 67 18.84 -3.51 -21.25
C ARG A 67 19.85 -2.68 -22.03
N ASP A 68 20.19 -3.10 -23.25
CA ASP A 68 21.15 -2.41 -24.10
C ASP A 68 20.66 -1.03 -24.55
N VAL A 69 19.35 -0.86 -24.75
CA VAL A 69 18.73 0.45 -25.06
C VAL A 69 18.82 1.38 -23.85
N ILE A 70 18.59 0.85 -22.65
CA ILE A 70 18.70 1.61 -21.40
C ILE A 70 20.15 2.08 -21.19
N LEU A 71 21.12 1.18 -21.32
CA LEU A 71 22.54 1.48 -21.12
C LEU A 71 23.06 2.47 -22.16
N THR A 72 22.62 2.35 -23.41
CA THR A 72 23.01 3.27 -24.48
C THR A 72 22.50 4.68 -24.21
N ALA A 73 21.23 4.85 -23.82
CA ALA A 73 20.69 6.15 -23.45
C ALA A 73 21.41 6.76 -22.23
N LEU A 74 21.82 5.91 -21.27
CA LEU A 74 22.55 6.32 -20.08
C LEU A 74 23.98 6.81 -20.38
N HIS A 75 24.68 6.16 -21.30
CA HIS A 75 26.01 6.61 -21.76
C HIS A 75 25.91 7.91 -22.58
N GLN A 76 24.95 7.98 -23.51
CA GLN A 76 24.71 9.20 -24.30
C GLN A 76 24.38 10.41 -23.43
N GLY A 77 23.62 10.23 -22.35
CA GLY A 77 23.30 11.30 -21.40
C GLY A 77 24.50 11.72 -20.51
N ARG A 78 25.49 10.85 -20.35
CA ARG A 78 26.73 11.13 -19.59
C ARG A 78 27.83 11.74 -20.45
N GLY A 79 27.68 11.72 -21.77
CA GLY A 79 28.64 12.29 -22.71
C GLY A 79 29.83 11.39 -23.04
N ASP A 80 29.69 10.07 -22.82
CA ASP A 80 30.63 9.04 -23.30
C ASP A 80 30.23 8.50 -24.68
#